data_AF-A0A9D7M525-F1
#
_entry.id   AF-A0A9D7M525-F1
#
_cell.length_a   1.000
_cell.length_b   1.000
_cell.length_c   1.000
_cell.angle_alpha   90.00
_cell.angle_beta   90.00
_cell.angle_gamma   90.00
#
_symmetry.space_group_name_H-M   'P 1'
#
loop_
_entity.id
_entity.type
_entity.pdbx_description
1 polymer ?
#
loop_
_entity_poly.entity_id
_entity_poly.type
_entity_poly.pdbx_seq_one_letter_code
_entity_poly.pdbx_strand_id
1 'polypeptide(L)'
;MTKIENIDFDFEMQIVAIELLSSSLNLPGNPNTPAVNFSFNISIESRADAVNKYVFVIVHVDIKNDVHTVVGSLSVSCILKF
;
A
#
# COMPACT_ATOMS: atom_id res chain seq x y z
N MET A 1 -36.33 14.56 15.70
CA MET A 1 -35.71 14.05 14.45
C MET A 1 -34.62 15.03 14.05
N THR A 2 -33.36 14.59 14.06
CA THR A 2 -32.22 15.43 13.66
C THR A 2 -32.22 15.52 12.13
N LYS A 3 -32.24 16.73 11.58
CA LYS A 3 -32.06 16.95 10.14
C LYS A 3 -30.63 16.55 9.79
N ILE A 4 -30.47 15.60 8.89
CA ILE A 4 -29.19 15.30 8.25
C ILE A 4 -29.13 16.19 7.02
N GLU A 5 -28.25 17.19 7.04
CA GLU A 5 -27.97 18.04 5.90
C GLU A 5 -26.84 17.41 5.10
N ASN A 6 -27.09 17.09 3.83
CA ASN A 6 -26.04 16.68 2.90
C ASN A 6 -25.33 17.96 2.45
N ILE A 7 -24.17 18.21 3.06
CA ILE A 7 -23.27 19.29 2.62
C ILE A 7 -22.37 18.65 1.57
N ASP A 8 -22.43 19.15 0.33
CA ASP A 8 -21.44 18.82 -0.68
C ASP A 8 -20.08 19.35 -0.18
N PHE A 9 -19.19 18.44 0.18
CA PHE A 9 -17.85 18.75 0.65
C PHE A 9 -16.88 18.61 -0.52
N ASP A 10 -16.49 19.73 -1.11
CA ASP A 10 -15.48 19.79 -2.17
C ASP A 10 -14.10 19.56 -1.53
N PHE A 11 -13.58 18.34 -1.65
CA PHE A 11 -12.30 17.94 -1.09
C PHE A 11 -11.33 17.62 -2.22
N GLU A 12 -10.40 18.55 -2.46
CA GLU A 12 -9.34 18.37 -3.45
C GLU A 12 -8.12 17.71 -2.80
N MET A 13 -7.86 16.45 -3.15
CA MET A 13 -6.60 15.78 -2.83
C MET A 13 -5.71 15.70 -4.06
N GLN A 14 -4.45 16.08 -3.90
CA GLN A 14 -3.44 15.99 -4.95
C GLN A 14 -2.33 15.01 -4.57
N ILE A 15 -2.00 14.08 -5.48
CA ILE A 15 -0.79 13.26 -5.34
C ILE A 15 0.43 14.15 -5.56
N VAL A 16 1.30 14.20 -4.56
CA VAL A 16 2.54 14.97 -4.57
C VAL A 16 3.70 14.10 -5.02
N ALA A 17 3.77 12.88 -4.50
CA ALA A 17 4.84 11.94 -4.80
C ALA A 17 4.40 10.50 -4.58
N ILE A 18 5.05 9.59 -5.29
CA ILE A 18 5.00 8.15 -5.07
C ILE A 18 6.44 7.69 -4.96
N GLU A 19 6.81 7.04 -3.86
CA GLU A 19 8.18 6.62 -3.62
C GLU A 19 8.24 5.12 -3.33
N LEU A 20 9.21 4.44 -3.95
CA LEU A 20 9.52 3.06 -3.61
C LEU A 20 10.39 3.06 -2.35
N LEU A 21 9.85 2.56 -1.24
CA LEU A 21 10.58 2.48 0.03
C LEU A 21 11.47 1.24 0.08
N SER A 22 10.94 0.10 -0.36
CA SER A 22 11.70 -1.14 -0.49
C SER A 22 11.05 -2.08 -1.48
N SER A 23 11.87 -2.89 -2.15
CA SER A 23 11.42 -4.05 -2.92
C SER A 23 12.37 -5.21 -2.72
N SER A 24 11.82 -6.42 -2.73
CA SER A 24 12.60 -7.64 -2.74
C SER A 24 11.93 -8.68 -3.62
N LEU A 25 12.75 -9.55 -4.20
CA LEU A 25 12.31 -10.72 -4.94
C LEU A 25 13.21 -11.89 -4.54
N ASN A 26 12.59 -12.94 -4.01
CA ASN A 26 13.28 -14.16 -3.62
C ASN A 26 12.88 -15.24 -4.62
N LEU A 27 13.79 -15.52 -5.55
CA LEU A 27 13.60 -16.60 -6.51
C LEU A 27 13.84 -17.96 -5.82
N PRO A 28 13.06 -19.00 -6.17
CA PRO A 28 13.35 -20.34 -5.69
C PRO A 28 14.73 -20.79 -6.19
N GLY A 29 15.50 -21.44 -5.31
CA GLY A 29 16.83 -21.96 -5.68
C GLY A 29 16.79 -23.06 -6.75
N ASN A 30 15.62 -23.68 -6.98
CA ASN A 30 15.38 -24.59 -8.09
C ASN A 30 14.45 -23.93 -9.11
N PRO A 31 14.92 -23.66 -10.35
CA PRO A 31 14.12 -23.02 -11.39
C PRO A 31 12.97 -23.89 -11.92
N ASN A 32 13.00 -25.20 -11.63
CA ASN A 32 11.96 -26.14 -12.07
C ASN A 32 10.83 -26.32 -11.04
N THR A 33 10.85 -25.59 -9.92
CA THR A 33 9.76 -25.63 -8.95
C THR A 33 8.52 -24.95 -9.56
N PRO A 34 7.41 -25.67 -9.77
CA PRO A 34 6.19 -25.06 -10.28
C PRO A 34 5.66 -24.07 -9.24
N ALA A 35 5.53 -22.81 -9.60
CA ALA A 35 4.82 -21.83 -8.79
C ALA A 35 3.34 -21.98 -9.09
N VAL A 36 2.55 -22.55 -8.18
CA VAL A 36 1.15 -22.88 -8.48
C VAL A 36 0.14 -21.96 -7.80
N ASN A 37 0.40 -21.39 -6.62
CA ASN A 37 -0.34 -20.22 -6.15
C ASN A 37 0.50 -19.21 -5.37
N PHE A 38 0.00 -17.97 -5.33
CA PHE A 38 0.54 -16.88 -4.54
C PHE A 38 -0.52 -16.32 -3.60
N SER A 39 -0.12 -16.07 -2.36
CA SER A 39 -0.89 -15.34 -1.35
C SER A 39 -0.31 -13.95 -1.18
N PHE A 40 -1.16 -12.93 -1.19
CA PHE A 40 -0.78 -11.54 -1.04
C PHE A 40 -1.25 -11.03 0.31
N ASN A 41 -0.31 -10.60 1.16
CA ASN A 41 -0.63 -9.89 2.40
C ASN A 41 -0.42 -8.41 2.15
N ILE A 42 -1.50 -7.61 2.24
CA ILE A 42 -1.47 -6.18 2.00
C ILE A 42 -1.73 -5.49 3.33
N SER A 43 -0.76 -4.68 3.78
CA SER A 43 -0.89 -3.83 4.96
C SER A 43 -0.81 -2.37 4.54
N ILE A 44 -1.68 -1.53 5.10
CA ILE A 44 -1.75 -0.11 4.77
C ILE A 44 -1.56 0.68 6.07
N GLU A 45 -0.57 1.57 6.06
CA GLU A 45 -0.32 2.52 7.12
C GLU A 45 -0.64 3.92 6.60
N SER A 46 -1.24 4.77 7.44
CA SER A 46 -1.45 6.16 7.09
C SER A 46 -1.08 7.10 8.23
N ARG A 47 -0.54 8.25 7.87
CA ARG A 47 -0.22 9.34 8.79
C ARG A 47 -0.65 10.66 8.17
N ALA A 48 -1.41 11.45 8.91
CA ALA A 48 -1.78 12.79 8.50
C ALA A 48 -0.94 13.83 9.25
N ASP A 49 -0.44 14.81 8.50
CA ASP A 49 0.10 16.06 9.02
C ASP A 49 -0.88 17.18 8.67
N ALA A 50 -1.79 17.48 9.60
CA ALA A 50 -2.81 18.51 9.39
C ALA A 50 -2.23 19.94 9.32
N VAL A 51 -1.04 20.18 9.91
CA VAL A 51 -0.41 21.51 9.92
C VAL A 51 0.09 21.84 8.52
N ASN A 52 0.76 20.88 7.89
CA ASN A 52 1.30 21.03 6.53
C ASN A 52 0.34 20.56 5.44
N LYS A 53 -0.83 20.03 5.85
CA LYS A 53 -1.88 19.47 5.00
C LYS A 53 -1.42 18.34 4.08
N TYR A 54 -0.69 17.38 4.66
CA TYR A 54 -0.25 16.18 3.95
C TYR A 54 -0.85 14.91 4.56
N VAL A 55 -1.13 13.93 3.72
CA VAL A 55 -1.37 12.54 4.13
C VAL A 55 -0.31 11.67 3.49
N PHE A 56 0.38 10.88 4.31
CA PHE A 56 1.30 9.85 3.89
C PHE A 56 0.58 8.52 3.99
N VAL A 57 0.50 7.78 2.89
CA VAL A 57 -0.06 6.43 2.84
C VAL A 57 1.05 5.50 2.42
N ILE A 58 1.38 4.51 3.27
CA ILE A 58 2.38 3.49 2.96
C ILE A 58 1.65 2.18 2.76
N VAL A 59 1.90 1.52 1.64
CA VAL A 59 1.36 0.21 1.31
C VAL A 59 2.51 -0.79 1.33
N HIS A 60 2.39 -1.79 2.18
CA HIS A 60 3.27 -2.95 2.25
C HIS A 60 2.56 -4.15 1.61
N VAL A 61 3.24 -4.84 0.70
CA VAL A 61 2.77 -6.05 0.05
C VAL A 61 3.81 -7.13 0.27
N ASP A 62 3.43 -8.22 0.92
CA ASP A 62 4.23 -9.44 1.01
C ASP A 62 3.58 -10.54 0.18
N ILE A 63 4.35 -11.10 -0.74
CA ILE A 63 3.94 -12.18 -1.63
C ILE A 63 4.53 -13.48 -1.10
N LYS A 64 3.67 -14.45 -0.81
CA LYS A 64 4.05 -15.79 -0.36
C LYS A 64 3.60 -16.84 -1.36
N ASN A 65 4.36 -17.92 -1.50
CA ASN A 65 3.92 -19.09 -2.27
C ASN A 65 3.14 -20.09 -1.38
N ASP A 66 2.69 -21.19 -1.96
CA ASP A 66 1.95 -22.27 -1.27
C ASP A 66 2.65 -22.84 -0.03
N VAL A 67 3.98 -22.86 -0.03
CA VAL A 67 4.81 -23.31 1.11
C VAL A 67 5.11 -22.18 2.10
N HIS A 68 4.30 -21.12 2.09
CA HIS A 68 4.37 -19.96 2.99
C HIS A 68 5.73 -19.22 2.99
N THR A 69 6.53 -19.43 1.95
CA THR A 69 7.81 -18.74 1.78
C THR A 69 7.57 -17.40 1.12
N VAL A 70 8.17 -16.33 1.65
CA VAL A 70 8.09 -14.99 1.05
C VAL A 70 8.92 -14.97 -0.24
N VAL A 71 8.24 -14.87 -1.37
CA VAL A 71 8.84 -14.83 -2.71
C VAL A 71 9.07 -13.41 -3.21
N GLY A 72 8.48 -12.42 -2.54
CA GLY A 72 8.77 -11.02 -2.80
C GLY A 72 8.07 -10.13 -1.80
N SER A 73 8.59 -8.91 -1.68
CA SER A 73 7.93 -7.86 -0.93
C SER A 73 8.07 -6.52 -1.64
N LEU A 74 7.10 -5.64 -1.42
CA LEU A 74 7.05 -4.30 -1.97
C LEU A 74 6.55 -3.35 -0.89
N SER A 75 7.17 -2.18 -0.75
CA SER A 75 6.69 -1.11 0.11
C SER A 75 6.76 0.20 -0.65
N VAL A 76 5.63 0.87 -0.78
CA VAL A 76 5.47 2.11 -1.55
C VAL A 76 4.82 3.16 -0.66
N SER A 77 5.37 4.37 -0.64
CA SER A 77 4.71 5.54 -0.07
C SER A 77 3.96 6.30 -1.17
N CYS A 78 2.80 6.83 -0.83
CA CYS A 78 2.08 7.83 -1.59
C CYS A 78 1.89 9.04 -0.68
N ILE A 79 2.32 10.20 -1.15
CA ILE A 79 2.20 11.47 -0.44
C ILE A 79 1.10 12.26 -1.13
N LEU A 80 0.09 12.61 -0.36
CA LEU A 80 -1.09 13.37 -0.80
C LEU A 80 -1.09 14.72 -0.09
N LYS A 81 -1.53 15.76 -0.77
CA LYS A 81 -1.77 17.08 -0.19
C LYS A 81 -3.27 17.39 -0.23
N PHE A 82 -3.79 18.03 0.82
CA PHE A 82 -5.18 18.47 0.95
C PHE A 82 -5.28 19.90 1.52
#